data_AF-A0A1A8C4A9-F1
#
_entry.id   AF-A0A1A8C4A9-F1
#
_cell.length_a   1.000
_cell.length_b   1.000
_cell.length_c   1.000
_cell.angle_alpha   90.00
_cell.angle_beta   90.00
_cell.angle_gamma   90.00
#
_symmetry.space_group_name_H-M   'P 1'
#
loop_
_entity.id
_entity.type
_entity.pdbx_description
1 polymer ?
#
loop_
_entity_poly.entity_id
_entity_poly.type
_entity_poly.pdbx_seq_one_letter_code
_entity_poly.pdbx_strand_id
1 'polypeptide(L)' 'QMTSPAKFAETSTAAMKRRKWTSKLDKFLEQGVRRHGVGKWAQILNDYDFEGRTSVMLKDRWRVLIKSHQVG' A
#
# COMPACT_ATOMS: atom_id res chain seq x y z
N GLN A 1 14.30 12.44 -24.22
CA GLN A 1 13.52 11.24 -23.85
C GLN A 1 14.26 10.63 -22.67
N MET A 2 13.85 10.94 -21.44
CA MET A 2 14.57 10.54 -20.22
C MET A 2 13.66 9.61 -19.42
N THR A 3 13.99 8.32 -19.44
CA THR A 3 13.41 7.27 -18.62
C THR A 3 13.81 7.50 -17.17
N SER A 4 12.86 7.92 -16.32
CA SER A 4 13.06 8.05 -14.88
C SER A 4 13.43 6.69 -14.27
N PRO A 5 14.49 6.62 -13.44
CA PRO A 5 14.91 5.36 -12.85
C PRO A 5 13.90 4.91 -11.79
N ALA A 6 13.41 3.68 -11.92
CA ALA A 6 12.70 2.98 -10.88
C ALA A 6 13.60 2.91 -9.64
N LYS A 7 13.21 3.58 -8.55
CA LYS A 7 13.85 3.44 -7.24
C LYS A 7 13.54 2.04 -6.72
N PHE A 8 14.45 1.10 -6.98
CA PHE A 8 14.54 -0.16 -6.26
C PHE A 8 14.90 0.15 -4.81
N ALA A 9 13.92 0.04 -3.92
CA ALA A 9 14.13 0.06 -2.48
C ALA A 9 14.68 -1.30 -2.04
N GLU A 10 15.99 -1.45 -2.15
CA GLU A 10 16.81 -2.34 -1.30
C GLU A 10 17.16 -1.49 -0.06
N THR A 11 17.12 -1.91 1.20
CA THR A 11 17.38 -3.21 1.86
C THR A 11 16.77 -3.10 3.26
N SER A 12 16.32 -4.21 3.86
CA SER A 12 16.53 -4.51 5.30
C SER A 12 15.93 -5.87 5.67
N THR A 13 16.74 -6.91 5.48
CA THR A 13 16.63 -8.21 6.14
C THR A 13 16.88 -8.06 7.64
N ALA A 14 15.94 -7.45 8.35
CA ALA A 14 15.73 -7.74 9.77
C ALA A 14 14.51 -8.65 9.81
N ALA A 15 14.50 -9.66 10.67
CA ALA A 15 13.35 -10.53 10.91
C ALA A 15 12.15 -9.72 11.44
N MET A 16 11.52 -8.94 10.56
CA MET A 16 10.37 -8.12 10.85
C MET A 16 9.22 -9.09 11.04
N LYS A 17 8.95 -9.43 12.31
CA LYS A 17 7.64 -9.94 12.77
C LYS A 17 6.60 -9.34 11.83
N ARG A 18 5.95 -10.17 11.00
CA ARG A 18 5.06 -9.70 9.92
C ARG A 18 4.14 -8.63 10.49
N ARG A 19 4.45 -7.35 10.23
CA ARG A 19 3.69 -6.24 10.83
C ARG A 19 2.28 -6.38 10.29
N LYS A 20 1.30 -6.54 11.18
CA LYS A 20 -0.11 -6.63 10.78
C LYS A 20 -0.55 -5.30 10.19
N TRP A 21 -1.50 -5.35 9.27
CA TRP A 21 -2.22 -4.15 8.85
C TRP A 21 -3.11 -3.70 10.01
N THR A 22 -2.99 -2.44 10.38
CA THR A 22 -3.83 -1.83 11.42
C THR A 22 -4.99 -1.12 10.75
N SER A 23 -6.08 -0.89 11.48
CA SER A 23 -7.24 -0.16 10.97
C SER A 23 -6.89 1.26 10.49
N LYS A 24 -5.83 1.87 11.05
CA LYS A 24 -5.32 3.17 10.57
C LYS A 24 -4.80 3.07 9.14
N LEU A 25 -3.97 2.05 8.86
CA LEU A 25 -3.41 1.82 7.53
C LEU A 25 -4.50 1.43 6.53
N ASP A 26 -5.48 0.64 6.95
CA ASP A 26 -6.64 0.30 6.11
C ASP A 26 -7.45 1.56 5.76
N LYS A 27 -7.72 2.44 6.73
CA LYS A 27 -8.40 3.73 6.48
C LYS A 27 -7.63 4.62 5.50
N PHE A 28 -6.31 4.72 5.62
CA PHE A 28 -5.50 5.48 4.67
C PHE A 28 -5.57 4.88 3.26
N LEU A 29 -5.52 3.55 3.15
CA LEU A 29 -5.64 2.86 1.88
C LEU A 29 -7.04 3.08 1.25
N GLU A 30 -8.11 2.95 2.02
CA GLU A 30 -9.48 3.19 1.58
C GLU A 30 -9.69 4.64 1.12
N GLN A 31 -9.25 5.61 1.92
CA GLN A 31 -9.34 7.03 1.56
C GLN A 31 -8.52 7.34 0.31
N GLY A 32 -7.31 6.80 0.22
CA GLY A 32 -6.45 6.95 -0.94
C GLY A 32 -7.08 6.37 -2.21
N VAL A 33 -7.66 5.17 -2.12
CA VAL A 33 -8.39 4.55 -3.24
C VAL A 33 -9.63 5.38 -3.60
N ARG A 34 -10.38 5.89 -2.62
CA ARG A 34 -11.55 6.74 -2.87
C ARG A 34 -11.16 8.05 -3.56
N ARG A 35 -9.99 8.60 -3.24
CA ARG A 35 -9.49 9.89 -3.77
C ARG A 35 -8.85 9.75 -5.15
N HIS A 36 -7.98 8.76 -5.33
CA HIS A 36 -7.13 8.62 -6.53
C HIS A 36 -7.60 7.52 -7.49
N GLY A 37 -8.42 6.59 -7.00
CA GLY A 37 -8.84 5.40 -7.72
C GLY A 37 -7.95 4.17 -7.46
N VAL A 38 -8.52 3.00 -7.71
CA VAL A 38 -7.83 1.70 -7.67
C VAL A 38 -6.68 1.70 -8.68
N GLY A 39 -5.51 1.19 -8.29
CA GLY A 39 -4.34 1.12 -9.19
C GLY A 39 -3.33 2.26 -9.01
N LYS A 40 -3.73 3.39 -8.41
CA LYS A 40 -2.83 4.54 -8.14
C LYS A 40 -2.00 4.38 -6.87
N TRP A 41 -1.47 3.18 -6.63
CA TRP A 41 -0.81 2.79 -5.37
C TRP A 41 0.40 3.64 -5.01
N ALA A 42 1.20 4.04 -6.00
CA ALA A 42 2.36 4.90 -5.77
C ALA A 42 1.94 6.31 -5.32
N GLN A 43 0.87 6.86 -5.91
CA GLN A 43 0.32 8.16 -5.49
C GLN A 43 -0.26 8.06 -4.08
N ILE A 44 -1.04 7.00 -3.80
CA ILE A 44 -1.60 6.75 -2.47
C ILE A 44 -0.48 6.59 -1.42
N LEU A 45 0.59 5.87 -1.75
CA LEU A 45 1.75 5.69 -0.87
C LEU A 45 2.44 7.02 -0.54
N ASN A 46 2.47 7.97 -1.48
CA ASN A 46 3.07 9.29 -1.25
C ASN A 46 2.17 10.22 -0.43
N ASP A 47 0.85 10.02 -0.46
CA ASP A 47 -0.12 10.86 0.25
C ASP A 47 -0.22 10.55 1.75
N TYR A 48 0.17 9.35 2.19
CA TYR A 48 0.00 8.89 3.57
C TYR A 48 1.24 8.15 4.09
N ASP A 49 1.49 8.25 5.40
CA ASP A 49 2.52 7.45 6.05
C ASP A 49 2.01 6.02 6.28
N PHE A 50 2.52 5.08 5.48
CA PHE A 50 2.25 3.66 5.63
C PHE A 50 3.30 2.93 6.46
N GLU A 51 4.11 3.63 7.25
CA GLU A 51 5.08 3.01 8.17
C GLU A 51 6.10 2.09 7.46
N GLY A 52 6.55 2.47 6.26
CA GLY A 52 7.53 1.72 5.47
C GLY A 52 6.95 0.60 4.59
N ARG A 53 5.63 0.59 4.32
CA ARG A 53 5.06 -0.30 3.30
C ARG A 53 5.41 0.16 1.89
N THR A 54 5.24 -0.74 0.94
CA THR A 54 5.44 -0.47 -0.48
C THR A 54 4.11 -0.44 -1.24
N SER A 55 4.12 0.16 -2.42
CA SER A 55 2.95 0.21 -3.32
C SER A 55 2.41 -1.19 -3.65
N VAL A 56 3.29 -2.20 -3.73
CA VAL A 56 2.91 -3.61 -3.89
C VAL A 56 2.12 -4.11 -2.69
N MET A 57 2.57 -3.82 -1.46
CA MET A 57 1.85 -4.21 -0.24
C MET A 57 0.47 -3.57 -0.14
N LEU A 58 0.30 -2.32 -0.59
CA LEU A 58 -1.00 -1.65 -0.66
C LEU A 58 -1.94 -2.38 -1.62
N LYS A 59 -1.46 -2.73 -2.83
CA LYS A 59 -2.22 -3.52 -3.81
C LYS A 59 -2.67 -4.86 -3.24
N ASP A 60 -1.76 -5.59 -2.59
CA ASP A 60 -2.07 -6.87 -1.94
C ASP A 60 -3.09 -6.71 -0.83
N ARG A 61 -2.96 -5.68 0.01
CA ARG A 61 -3.92 -5.43 1.08
C ARG A 61 -5.30 -5.09 0.54
N TRP A 62 -5.38 -4.24 -0.48
CA TRP A 62 -6.65 -3.87 -1.10
C TRP A 62 -7.42 -5.11 -1.58
N ARG A 63 -6.72 -6.08 -2.18
CA ARG A 63 -7.30 -7.37 -2.60
C ARG A 63 -7.87 -8.19 -1.43
N VAL A 64 -7.28 -8.09 -0.23
CA VAL A 64 -7.83 -8.73 0.97
C VAL A 64 -9.06 -7.97 1.46
N LEU A 65 -9.02 -6.64 1.52
CA LEU A 65 -10.14 -5.80 1.99
C LEU A 65 -11.39 -6.01 1.14
N ILE A 66 -11.28 -6.01 -0.20
CA ILE A 66 -12.44 -6.24 -1.08
C ILE A 66 -13.06 -7.63 -0.89
N LYS A 67 -12.24 -8.66 -0.60
CA LYS A 67 -12.73 -10.02 -0.35
C LYS A 67 -13.43 -10.13 1.01
N SER A 68 -12.88 -9.47 2.03
CA SER A 68 -13.50 -9.41 3.35
C SER A 68 -14.82 -8.61 3.35
N HIS A 69 -14.96 -7.59 2.51
CA HIS A 69 -16.21 -6.83 2.38
C HIS A 69 -17.28 -7.52 1.51
N GLN A 70 -16.92 -8.56 0.75
CA GLN A 70 -17.86 -9.32 -0.10
C GLN A 70 -18.39 -10.59 0.57
N VAL A 71 -18.03 -10.82 1.85
CA VAL A 71 -18.63 -11.87 2.69
C VAL A 71 -19.60 -11.19 3.65
N GLY A 72 -20.79 -10.90 3.13
CA GLY A 72 -21.97 -10.41 3.84
C GLY A 72 -23.19 -10.81 3.06
#